data_AF-A0A2V5Z142-F1
#
_entry.id   AF-A0A2V5Z142-F1
#
_cell.length_a   1.000
_cell.length_b   1.000
_cell.length_c   1.000
_cell.angle_alpha   90.00
_cell.angle_beta   90.00
_cell.angle_gamma   90.00
#
_symmetry.space_group_name_H-M   'P 1'
#
loop_
_entity.id
_entity.type
_entity.pdbx_description
1 polymer ?
#
loop_
_entity_poly.entity_id
_entity_poly.type
_entity_poly.pdbx_seq_one_letter_code
_entity_poly.pdbx_strand_id
1 'polypeptide(L)'
;MCENLIEPLDAAYSYGVGSNDDWGCEVSRRYHVPVQQYDCFDPARPTCGGGTFVFHNECVGDRTGHRESRFFDTLENQIRKNGDTGRHLIIKMDIEGAEWDSLLGASDELLASIPQITMEMHGFDGPKILEVIRKL
;
A
#
# COMPACT_ATOMS: atom_id res chain seq x y z
N MET A 1 -6.94 -14.26 0.80
CA MET A 1 -6.21 -13.76 1.98
C MET A 1 -5.87 -14.95 2.85
N CYS A 2 -4.62 -15.08 3.30
CA CYS A 2 -4.19 -16.17 4.17
C CYS A 2 -4.41 -15.76 5.63
N GLU A 3 -5.64 -15.93 6.13
CA GLU A 3 -6.11 -15.36 7.41
C GLU A 3 -5.23 -15.73 8.61
N ASN A 4 -4.74 -16.97 8.64
CA ASN A 4 -3.87 -17.47 9.70
C ASN A 4 -2.47 -16.81 9.76
N LEU A 5 -2.09 -16.03 8.75
CA LEU A 5 -0.80 -15.35 8.67
C LEU A 5 -0.89 -13.85 8.99
N ILE A 6 -2.11 -13.30 9.07
CA ILE A 6 -2.32 -11.85 9.18
C ILE A 6 -2.87 -11.40 10.53
N GLU A 7 -3.38 -12.33 11.35
CA GLU A 7 -3.85 -12.01 12.69
C GLU A 7 -2.73 -12.15 13.74
N PRO A 8 -2.58 -11.18 14.67
CA PRO A 8 -3.37 -9.96 14.82
C PRO A 8 -3.05 -8.93 13.73
N LEU A 9 -4.04 -8.18 13.23
CA LEU A 9 -3.84 -7.11 12.25
C LEU A 9 -4.02 -5.75 12.93
N ASP A 10 -3.11 -4.80 12.69
CA ASP A 10 -3.17 -3.47 13.29
C ASP A 10 -3.70 -2.39 12.33
N ALA A 11 -3.30 -2.46 11.07
CA ALA A 11 -3.77 -1.58 10.00
C ALA A 11 -3.53 -2.22 8.62
N ALA A 12 -4.18 -1.68 7.60
CA ALA A 12 -3.96 -2.07 6.22
C ALA A 12 -3.69 -0.86 5.34
N TYR A 13 -3.00 -1.07 4.23
CA TYR A 13 -2.65 -0.03 3.26
C TYR A 13 -3.22 -0.39 1.90
N SER A 14 -3.91 0.56 1.27
CA SER A 14 -4.47 0.39 -0.08
C SER A 14 -3.94 1.50 -0.97
N TYR A 15 -3.08 1.13 -1.93
CA TYR A 15 -2.48 2.06 -2.87
C TYR A 15 -3.18 1.98 -4.23
N GLY A 16 -3.51 3.14 -4.81
CA GLY A 16 -4.28 3.28 -6.05
C GLY A 16 -5.72 2.80 -5.85
N VAL A 17 -6.47 3.55 -5.05
CA VAL A 17 -7.85 3.20 -4.69
C VAL A 17 -8.88 3.67 -5.71
N GLY A 18 -8.57 4.69 -6.52
CA GLY A 18 -9.54 5.27 -7.44
C GLY A 18 -10.85 5.67 -6.75
N SER A 19 -11.96 5.37 -7.41
CA SER A 19 -13.31 5.66 -6.90
C SER A 19 -13.90 4.61 -5.95
N ASN A 20 -13.25 3.44 -5.79
CA ASN A 20 -13.76 2.38 -4.96
C ASN A 20 -12.65 1.47 -4.40
N ASP A 21 -12.77 1.11 -3.12
CA ASP A 21 -11.83 0.23 -2.44
C ASP A 21 -12.57 -0.89 -1.69
N ASP A 22 -13.17 -1.81 -2.44
CA ASP A 22 -13.90 -2.96 -1.87
C ASP A 22 -13.00 -3.82 -0.99
N TRP A 23 -11.75 -4.02 -1.41
CA TRP A 23 -10.74 -4.77 -0.65
C TRP A 23 -10.49 -4.12 0.71
N GLY A 24 -10.19 -2.82 0.73
CA GLY A 24 -9.98 -2.09 1.97
C GLY A 24 -11.24 -2.10 2.83
N CYS A 25 -12.42 -1.98 2.23
CA CYS A 25 -13.67 -1.93 2.97
C CYS A 25 -13.97 -3.26 3.65
N GLU A 26 -13.72 -4.38 2.97
CA GLU A 26 -13.82 -5.72 3.55
C GLU A 26 -12.81 -5.92 4.69
N VAL A 27 -11.54 -5.58 4.47
CA VAL A 27 -10.48 -5.67 5.50
C VAL A 27 -10.86 -4.87 6.75
N SER A 28 -11.24 -3.61 6.56
CA SER A 28 -11.54 -2.71 7.67
C SER A 28 -12.74 -3.19 8.48
N ARG A 29 -13.82 -3.62 7.82
CA ARG A 29 -15.01 -4.16 8.50
C ARG A 29 -14.73 -5.46 9.24
N ARG A 30 -13.96 -6.36 8.61
CA ARG A 30 -13.73 -7.70 9.14
C ARG A 30 -12.80 -7.69 10.34
N TYR A 31 -11.68 -6.97 10.23
CA TYR A 31 -10.64 -6.95 11.26
C TYR A 31 -10.73 -5.73 12.19
N HIS A 32 -11.65 -4.81 11.93
CA HIS A 32 -11.87 -3.60 12.74
C HIS A 32 -10.62 -2.70 12.83
N VAL A 33 -9.85 -2.63 11.73
CA VAL A 33 -8.62 -1.85 11.62
C VAL A 33 -8.78 -0.68 10.64
N PRO A 34 -8.02 0.42 10.79
CA PRO A 34 -7.98 1.47 9.79
C PRO A 34 -7.31 0.98 8.50
N VAL A 35 -7.82 1.47 7.36
CA VAL A 35 -7.15 1.36 6.06
C VAL A 35 -6.61 2.72 5.65
N GLN A 36 -5.28 2.79 5.52
CA GLN A 36 -4.57 3.94 4.99
C GLN A 36 -4.64 3.88 3.46
N GLN A 37 -5.43 4.76 2.86
CA GLN A 37 -5.64 4.82 1.43
C GLN A 37 -4.75 5.88 0.81
N TYR A 38 -4.05 5.53 -0.27
CA TYR A 38 -3.14 6.43 -0.97
C TYR A 38 -3.51 6.48 -2.45
N ASP A 39 -3.86 7.67 -2.93
CA ASP A 39 -4.06 7.96 -4.34
C ASP A 39 -3.82 9.45 -4.60
N CYS A 40 -3.07 9.75 -5.64
CA CYS A 40 -2.72 11.11 -6.06
C CYS A 40 -3.17 11.43 -7.50
N PHE A 41 -3.86 10.49 -8.14
CA PHE A 41 -4.43 10.63 -9.48
C PHE A 41 -5.95 10.80 -9.43
N ASP A 42 -6.63 10.11 -8.52
CA ASP A 42 -8.08 10.20 -8.33
C ASP A 42 -8.45 10.85 -6.97
N PRO A 43 -9.17 12.00 -6.97
CA PRO A 43 -9.64 12.63 -5.74
C PRO A 43 -10.94 12.05 -5.18
N ALA A 44 -11.44 10.91 -5.69
CA ALA A 44 -12.76 10.37 -5.36
C ALA A 44 -12.98 10.04 -3.87
N ARG A 45 -11.92 9.72 -3.11
CA ARG A 45 -11.96 9.52 -1.64
C ARG A 45 -13.13 8.59 -1.23
N PRO A 46 -13.06 7.30 -1.59
CA PRO A 46 -14.14 6.36 -1.29
C PRO A 46 -14.42 6.31 0.22
N THR A 47 -15.64 5.89 0.57
CA THR A 47 -16.05 5.70 1.96
C THR A 47 -16.49 4.25 2.18
N CYS A 48 -16.34 3.77 3.41
CA CYS A 48 -16.75 2.42 3.78
C CYS A 48 -17.71 2.46 4.97
N GLY A 49 -18.99 2.16 4.76
CA GLY A 49 -19.96 2.10 5.85
C GLY A 49 -19.62 0.98 6.83
N GLY A 50 -19.34 1.27 8.10
CA GLY A 50 -18.92 0.26 9.09
C GLY A 50 -17.44 -0.11 9.05
N GLY A 51 -16.64 0.52 8.19
CA GLY A 51 -15.18 0.47 8.22
C GLY A 51 -14.59 1.86 8.51
N THR A 52 -13.27 1.92 8.61
CA THR A 52 -12.48 3.13 8.86
C THR A 52 -11.46 3.33 7.76
N PHE A 53 -11.71 4.31 6.90
CA PHE A 53 -10.78 4.75 5.87
C PHE A 53 -10.09 6.05 6.26
N VAL A 54 -8.79 6.12 5.97
CA VAL A 54 -7.96 7.33 6.12
C VAL A 54 -7.30 7.61 4.79
N PHE A 55 -7.82 8.61 4.06
CA PHE A 55 -7.34 8.93 2.71
C PHE A 55 -6.20 9.95 2.73
N HIS A 56 -5.15 9.65 1.97
CA HIS A 56 -3.96 10.47 1.75
C HIS A 56 -3.84 10.82 0.27
N ASN A 57 -3.82 12.12 -0.04
CA ASN A 57 -3.61 12.62 -1.40
C ASN A 57 -2.11 12.67 -1.71
N GLU A 58 -1.50 11.50 -1.84
CA GLU A 58 -0.06 11.30 -1.91
C GLU A 58 0.26 10.04 -2.72
N CYS A 59 1.26 10.12 -3.60
CA CYS A 59 1.70 8.96 -4.37
C CYS A 59 2.72 8.14 -3.57
N VAL A 60 2.78 6.84 -3.82
CA VAL A 60 3.90 5.99 -3.39
C VAL A 60 4.94 5.87 -4.51
N GLY A 61 6.22 5.80 -4.16
CA GLY A 61 7.32 5.59 -5.10
C GLY A 61 8.63 5.19 -4.40
N ASP A 62 9.71 5.14 -5.17
CA ASP A 62 11.06 4.75 -4.74
C ASP A 62 11.77 5.78 -3.84
N ARG A 63 11.30 7.04 -3.82
CA ARG A 63 11.91 8.13 -3.06
C ARG A 63 10.94 9.29 -2.85
N THR A 64 11.17 10.02 -1.77
CA THR A 64 10.48 11.28 -1.48
C THR A 64 10.82 12.35 -2.51
N GLY A 65 9.80 13.03 -3.03
CA GLY A 65 10.01 14.19 -3.89
C GLY A 65 8.77 14.58 -4.69
N HIS A 66 8.81 15.77 -5.28
CA HIS A 66 7.80 16.18 -6.24
C HIS A 66 8.18 15.70 -7.64
N ARG A 67 7.22 15.08 -8.34
CA ARG A 67 7.32 14.77 -9.77
C ARG A 67 6.11 15.43 -10.43
N GLU A 68 6.39 16.33 -11.36
CA GLU A 68 5.37 17.21 -11.93
C GLU A 68 4.60 17.95 -10.81
N SER A 69 3.27 17.80 -10.76
CA SER A 69 2.39 18.42 -9.76
C SER A 69 2.08 17.53 -8.56
N ARG A 70 2.73 16.37 -8.42
CA ARG A 70 2.40 15.37 -7.40
C ARG A 70 3.55 15.12 -6.44
N PHE A 71 3.21 14.93 -5.17
CA PHE A 71 4.15 14.52 -4.14
C PHE A 71 4.19 12.98 -4.06
N PHE A 72 5.39 12.44 -4.13
CA PHE A 72 5.70 11.03 -3.95
C PHE A 72 6.45 10.86 -2.63
N ASP A 73 6.14 9.78 -1.92
CA ASP A 73 6.90 9.32 -0.76
C ASP A 73 7.13 7.81 -0.80
N THR A 74 7.98 7.29 0.08
CA THR A 74 8.25 5.85 0.17
C THR A 74 7.27 5.13 1.08
N LEU A 75 7.13 3.82 0.90
CA LEU A 75 6.34 2.94 1.77
C LEU A 75 6.76 3.11 3.24
N GLU A 76 8.06 3.09 3.53
CA GLU A 76 8.60 3.27 4.89
C GLU A 76 8.20 4.60 5.49
N ASN A 77 8.26 5.67 4.70
CA ASN A 77 7.95 7.01 5.19
C ASN A 77 6.46 7.17 5.46
N GLN A 78 5.61 6.61 4.61
CA GLN A 78 4.16 6.61 4.77
C GLN A 78 3.74 5.80 6.01
N ILE A 79 4.30 4.60 6.19
CA ILE A 79 4.07 3.77 7.37
C ILE A 79 4.53 4.50 8.65
N ARG A 80 5.71 5.12 8.62
CA ARG A 80 6.24 5.89 9.75
C ARG A 80 5.39 7.11 10.07
N LYS A 81 4.94 7.85 9.05
CA LYS A 81 4.10 9.06 9.18
C LYS A 81 2.74 8.75 9.81
N ASN A 82 2.20 7.56 9.53
CA ASN A 82 0.95 7.08 10.12
C ASN A 82 1.12 6.50 11.53
N GLY A 83 2.36 6.38 12.04
CA GLY A 83 2.64 5.80 13.36
C GLY A 83 2.55 4.27 13.38
N ASP A 84 2.67 3.63 12.22
CA ASP A 84 2.50 2.18 12.06
C ASP A 84 3.85 1.43 11.98
N THR A 85 4.97 2.08 12.31
CA THR A 85 6.28 1.43 12.37
C THR A 85 6.27 0.24 13.35
N GLY A 86 6.63 -0.95 12.85
CA GLY A 86 6.69 -2.17 13.64
C GLY A 86 5.32 -2.80 13.96
N ARG A 87 4.24 -2.29 13.37
CA ARG A 87 2.90 -2.89 13.47
C ARG A 87 2.73 -4.02 12.46
N HIS A 88 1.74 -4.87 12.70
CA HIS A 88 1.37 -5.94 11.79
C HIS A 88 0.44 -5.41 10.71
N LEU A 89 0.92 -5.38 9.46
CA LEU A 89 0.29 -4.67 8.35
C LEU A 89 0.11 -5.58 7.13
N ILE A 90 -0.94 -5.33 6.36
CA ILE A 90 -1.08 -5.91 5.01
C ILE A 90 -1.27 -4.80 3.98
N ILE A 91 -0.88 -5.09 2.73
CA ILE A 91 -0.87 -4.10 1.67
C ILE A 91 -1.65 -4.61 0.44
N LYS A 92 -2.46 -3.73 -0.15
CA LYS A 92 -2.91 -3.79 -1.56
C LYS A 92 -2.13 -2.78 -2.39
N MET A 93 -1.59 -3.19 -3.53
CA MET A 93 -0.98 -2.30 -4.53
C MET A 93 -1.63 -2.46 -5.89
N ASP A 94 -2.11 -1.36 -6.44
CA ASP A 94 -2.72 -1.28 -7.76
C ASP A 94 -2.50 0.15 -8.28
N ILE A 95 -1.24 0.45 -8.61
CA ILE A 95 -0.71 1.81 -8.73
C ILE A 95 -0.24 2.03 -10.16
N GLU A 96 -1.03 1.62 -11.15
CA GLU A 96 -0.90 1.96 -12.59
C GLU A 96 0.56 2.19 -13.08
N GLY A 97 1.51 1.32 -12.69
CA GLY A 97 2.92 1.36 -13.10
C GLY A 97 3.99 1.73 -12.05
N ALA A 98 3.65 2.07 -10.81
CA ALA A 98 4.63 2.41 -9.76
C ALA A 98 4.93 1.27 -8.76
N GLU A 99 4.32 0.10 -8.93
CA GLU A 99 4.40 -1.02 -7.97
C GLU A 99 5.85 -1.50 -7.79
N TRP A 100 6.51 -1.82 -8.91
CA TRP A 100 7.88 -2.35 -8.89
C TRP A 100 8.89 -1.38 -8.28
N ASP A 101 8.81 -0.10 -8.65
CA ASP A 101 9.77 0.90 -8.18
C ASP A 101 9.55 1.20 -6.68
N SER A 102 8.29 1.17 -6.23
CA SER A 102 7.95 1.30 -4.80
C SER A 102 8.51 0.14 -3.97
N LEU A 103 8.43 -1.09 -4.46
CA LEU A 103 8.98 -2.27 -3.79
C LEU A 103 10.52 -2.30 -3.84
N LEU A 104 11.13 -1.85 -4.93
CA LEU A 104 12.61 -1.73 -5.00
C LEU A 104 13.14 -0.68 -4.03
N GLY A 105 12.42 0.43 -3.87
CA GLY A 105 12.76 1.49 -2.92
C GLY A 105 12.59 1.07 -1.46
N ALA A 106 11.82 0.02 -1.19
CA ALA A 106 11.61 -0.49 0.15
C ALA A 106 12.82 -1.30 0.66
N SER A 107 13.07 -1.20 1.96
CA SER A 107 14.04 -2.01 2.70
C SER A 107 13.60 -3.47 2.77
N ASP A 108 14.58 -4.38 2.78
CA ASP A 108 14.32 -5.82 2.90
C ASP A 108 13.65 -6.11 4.26
N GLU A 109 14.02 -5.38 5.31
CA GLU A 109 13.41 -5.49 6.64
C GLU A 109 11.94 -5.08 6.65
N LEU A 110 11.56 -4.02 5.92
CA LEU A 110 10.15 -3.65 5.81
C LEU A 110 9.37 -4.73 5.06
N LEU A 111 9.86 -5.16 3.89
CA LEU A 111 9.18 -6.15 3.07
C LEU A 111 8.99 -7.47 3.82
N ALA A 112 10.02 -7.93 4.53
CA ALA A 112 9.96 -9.13 5.37
C ALA A 112 8.97 -9.01 6.54
N SER A 113 8.66 -7.79 6.99
CA SER A 113 7.68 -7.55 8.07
C SER A 113 6.23 -7.57 7.61
N ILE A 114 5.97 -7.56 6.29
CA ILE A 114 4.63 -7.51 5.72
C ILE A 114 4.20 -8.94 5.32
N PRO A 115 3.33 -9.62 6.10
CA PRO A 115 2.94 -11.00 5.84
C PRO A 115 2.19 -11.22 4.52
N GLN A 116 1.56 -10.18 3.97
CA GLN A 116 0.83 -10.29 2.71
C GLN A 116 0.81 -8.96 1.95
N ILE A 117 1.24 -9.04 0.68
CA ILE A 117 1.05 -7.98 -0.32
C ILE A 117 0.19 -8.55 -1.44
N THR A 118 -1.01 -8.00 -1.62
CA THR A 118 -1.89 -8.29 -2.77
C THR A 118 -1.67 -7.22 -3.82
N MET A 119 -1.40 -7.59 -5.08
CA MET A 119 -1.07 -6.59 -6.09
C MET A 119 -1.60 -6.90 -7.48
N GLU A 120 -1.96 -5.83 -8.21
CA GLU A 120 -2.03 -5.83 -9.67
C GLU A 120 -0.66 -5.45 -10.23
N MET A 121 -0.12 -6.28 -11.13
CA MET A 121 1.24 -6.12 -11.64
C MET A 121 1.23 -5.45 -13.01
N HIS A 122 1.37 -4.13 -13.02
CA HIS A 122 1.55 -3.36 -14.25
C HIS A 122 2.98 -3.47 -14.77
N GLY A 123 3.15 -3.76 -16.07
CA GLY A 123 4.46 -3.89 -16.71
C GLY A 123 5.24 -5.14 -16.27
N PHE A 124 4.90 -6.30 -16.84
CA PHE A 124 5.40 -7.62 -16.44
C PHE A 124 6.61 -8.14 -17.25
N ASP A 125 7.21 -7.33 -18.11
CA ASP A 125 8.29 -7.71 -19.03
C ASP A 125 9.65 -7.03 -18.74
N GLY A 126 9.75 -6.30 -17.62
CA GLY A 126 10.96 -5.56 -17.23
C GLY A 126 11.99 -6.39 -16.45
N PRO A 127 13.31 -6.13 -16.60
CA PRO A 127 14.35 -6.83 -15.84
C PRO A 127 14.25 -6.60 -14.32
N LYS A 128 13.67 -5.47 -13.92
CA LYS A 128 13.46 -5.07 -12.51
C LYS A 128 12.58 -6.03 -11.70
N ILE A 129 11.75 -6.83 -12.37
CA ILE A 129 10.85 -7.78 -11.72
C ILE A 129 11.64 -8.85 -10.95
N LEU A 130 12.72 -9.36 -11.55
CA LEU A 130 13.57 -10.36 -10.90
C LEU A 130 14.28 -9.80 -9.68
N GLU A 131 14.58 -8.49 -9.67
CA GLU A 131 15.19 -7.82 -8.52
C GLU A 131 14.18 -7.70 -7.37
N VAL A 132 12.93 -7.33 -7.66
CA VAL A 132 11.86 -7.29 -6.64
C VAL A 132 11.56 -8.66 -6.08
N ILE A 133 11.41 -9.69 -6.94
CA ILE A 133 11.12 -11.06 -6.50
C ILE A 133 12.22 -11.60 -5.58
N ARG A 134 13.47 -11.15 -5.72
CA ARG A 134 14.57 -11.57 -4.82
C ARG A 134 14.52 -10.91 -3.44
N LYS A 135 13.79 -9.79 -3.30
CA LYS A 135 13.58 -9.09 -2.01
C LYS A 135 12.38 -9.63 -1.23
N LEU A 136 11.44 -10.32 -1.90
CA LEU A 136 10.23 -10.91 -1.32
C LEU A 136 10.46 -12.38 -0.94
#